data_AF-A0A955MU62-F1
#
_entry.id   AF-A0A955MU62-F1
#
_cell.length_a   1.000
_cell.length_b   1.000
_cell.length_c   1.000
_cell.angle_alpha   90.00
_cell.angle_beta   90.00
_cell.angle_gamma   90.00
#
_symmetry.space_group_name_H-M   'P 1'
#
loop_
_entity.id
_entity.type
_entity.pdbx_description
1 polymer ?
#
loop_
_entity_poly.entity_id
_entity_poly.type
_entity_poly.pdbx_seq_one_letter_code
_entity_poly.pdbx_strand_id
1 'polypeptide(L)'
;MNPDISHSERWENDLRERYPEEKTRENPKKREDFRDYEGAKDGVKEFYRLNHRNQTFDFVREKEKEYSTLDRRRMGIWEAMEFLNELVDESDPDTELSQIQHLLQTSAAIRGDGKPDWFILAGLIHDLGKILCLYGEPQWAVVGDTFPVGCAFSDRIVYPEYFEENPDTHHPTYSTRLGVYDEGAGLDRVHLSWGHDEYLYRVVRDYLPEEALYMIRYHSFYPGHREGAYDYLMNDHDREMFGWVRAFNPYDLYSKSDRPPDVQELKPYYMDLIGRYFPEKIDW
;
A
#
# COMPACT_ATOMS: atom_id res chain seq x y z
N MET A 1 8.54 22.15 13.95
CA MET A 1 7.78 21.82 15.19
C MET A 1 7.52 20.34 15.08
N ASN A 2 8.11 19.52 15.96
CA ASN A 2 7.86 18.07 15.96
C ASN A 2 6.36 17.83 16.15
N PRO A 3 5.70 17.03 15.29
CA PRO A 3 4.40 16.47 15.63
C PRO A 3 4.58 15.63 16.90
N ASP A 4 3.74 15.89 17.89
CA ASP A 4 3.84 15.33 19.23
C ASP A 4 3.63 13.80 19.18
N ILE A 5 4.69 13.03 19.47
CA ILE A 5 4.69 11.55 19.55
C ILE A 5 3.64 11.05 20.56
N SER A 6 3.20 11.89 21.51
CA SER A 6 2.12 11.56 22.45
C SER A 6 0.75 11.35 21.78
N HIS A 7 0.56 11.78 20.53
CA HIS A 7 -0.67 11.50 19.77
C HIS A 7 -0.71 10.08 19.21
N SER A 8 0.45 9.47 18.95
CA SER A 8 0.57 8.12 18.39
C SER A 8 0.18 7.06 19.42
N GLU A 9 0.72 7.12 20.64
CA GLU A 9 0.40 6.15 21.70
C GLU A 9 -1.05 6.23 22.19
N ARG A 10 -1.61 7.45 22.27
CA ARG A 10 -3.04 7.63 22.58
C ARG A 10 -3.93 7.01 21.51
N TRP A 11 -3.48 7.04 20.27
CA TRP A 11 -4.23 6.53 19.15
C TRP A 11 -4.06 5.02 18.94
N GLU A 12 -2.89 4.44 19.21
CA GLU A 12 -2.72 2.99 19.31
C GLU A 12 -3.65 2.38 20.37
N ASN A 13 -3.86 3.09 21.48
CA ASN A 13 -4.81 2.70 22.50
C ASN A 13 -6.27 2.90 22.06
N ASP A 14 -6.61 4.00 21.40
CA ASP A 14 -7.95 4.25 20.82
C ASP A 14 -8.32 3.22 19.73
N LEU A 15 -7.35 2.80 18.90
CA LEU A 15 -7.55 1.70 17.95
C LEU A 15 -7.81 0.35 18.63
N ARG A 16 -7.07 0.03 19.70
CA ARG A 16 -7.29 -1.18 20.49
C ARG A 16 -8.66 -1.16 21.16
N GLU A 17 -9.16 0.02 21.51
CA GLU A 17 -10.46 0.21 22.15
C GLU A 17 -11.64 0.18 21.14
N ARG A 18 -11.43 0.70 19.92
CA ARG A 18 -12.45 0.70 18.84
C ARG A 18 -12.52 -0.59 18.04
N TYR A 19 -11.41 -1.33 17.97
CA TYR A 19 -11.31 -2.66 17.37
C TYR A 19 -10.78 -3.67 18.41
N PRO A 20 -11.52 -3.91 19.51
CA PRO A 20 -11.12 -4.85 20.54
C PRO A 20 -11.04 -6.28 19.97
N GLU A 21 -10.13 -7.09 20.50
CA GLU A 21 -9.96 -8.50 20.10
C GLU A 21 -11.27 -9.31 20.19
N GLU A 22 -12.21 -8.88 21.03
CA GLU A 22 -13.55 -9.45 21.13
C GLU A 22 -14.66 -8.38 21.11
N LYS A 23 -15.37 -8.31 19.97
CA LYS A 23 -16.79 -7.91 19.72
C LYS A 23 -17.27 -6.49 20.09
N THR A 24 -18.06 -5.91 19.16
CA THR A 24 -19.48 -5.50 19.34
C THR A 24 -20.03 -4.81 18.06
N ARG A 25 -20.47 -5.55 17.02
CA ARG A 25 -21.51 -5.11 16.05
C ARG A 25 -22.29 -6.32 15.55
N GLU A 26 -23.55 -6.13 15.19
CA GLU A 26 -24.36 -7.16 14.51
C GLU A 26 -23.80 -7.35 13.09
N ASN A 27 -22.99 -8.40 12.92
CA ASN A 27 -22.46 -8.92 11.65
C ASN A 27 -21.24 -8.25 10.95
N PRO A 28 -20.18 -7.77 11.64
CA PRO A 28 -18.91 -7.50 10.97
C PRO A 28 -18.08 -8.79 10.81
N LYS A 29 -17.43 -8.97 9.66
CA LYS A 29 -16.30 -9.92 9.50
C LYS A 29 -15.32 -9.71 10.66
N LYS A 30 -14.89 -10.79 11.33
CA LYS A 30 -13.85 -10.71 12.36
C LYS A 30 -12.54 -10.24 11.73
N ARG A 31 -11.62 -9.65 12.49
CA ARG A 31 -10.24 -9.37 12.00
C ARG A 31 -9.57 -10.62 11.42
N GLU A 32 -9.91 -11.80 11.95
CA GLU A 32 -9.47 -13.12 11.50
C GLU A 32 -10.03 -13.52 10.12
N ASP A 33 -11.15 -12.93 9.69
CA ASP A 33 -11.80 -13.22 8.41
C ASP A 33 -11.22 -12.37 7.26
N PHE A 34 -10.46 -11.32 7.57
CA PHE A 34 -9.75 -10.50 6.58
C PHE A 34 -8.37 -11.11 6.31
N ARG A 35 -7.99 -11.15 5.02
CA ARG A 35 -6.72 -11.74 4.58
C ARG A 35 -6.59 -13.24 4.94
N ASP A 36 -7.69 -13.99 4.83
CA ASP A 36 -7.65 -15.45 4.90
C ASP A 36 -7.08 -16.03 3.59
N TYR A 37 -5.79 -16.35 3.62
CA TYR A 37 -5.09 -16.97 2.49
C TYR A 37 -5.22 -18.51 2.48
N GLU A 38 -5.52 -19.14 3.62
CA GLU A 38 -5.72 -20.60 3.64
C GLU A 38 -6.98 -20.98 2.86
N GLY A 39 -8.07 -20.22 3.06
CA GLY A 39 -9.35 -20.35 2.37
C GLY A 39 -9.46 -19.64 1.02
N ALA A 40 -8.40 -18.97 0.55
CA ALA A 40 -8.46 -18.15 -0.67
C ALA A 40 -8.73 -18.97 -1.95
N LYS A 41 -9.44 -18.34 -2.90
CA LYS A 41 -9.74 -18.89 -4.23
C LYS A 41 -8.46 -19.16 -5.02
N ASP A 42 -8.50 -20.15 -5.92
CA ASP A 42 -7.34 -20.55 -6.75
C ASP A 42 -6.72 -19.38 -7.54
N GLY A 43 -7.53 -18.40 -7.97
CA GLY A 43 -7.04 -17.21 -8.66
C GLY A 43 -6.08 -16.35 -7.82
N VAL A 44 -6.36 -16.20 -6.52
CA VAL A 44 -5.49 -15.45 -5.60
C VAL A 44 -4.17 -16.20 -5.37
N LYS A 45 -4.23 -17.54 -5.28
CA LYS A 45 -3.03 -18.39 -5.15
C LYS A 45 -2.15 -18.30 -6.40
N GLU A 46 -2.74 -18.40 -7.59
CA GLU A 46 -1.99 -18.26 -8.85
C GLU A 46 -1.41 -16.86 -9.03
N PHE A 47 -2.16 -15.82 -8.63
CA PHE A 47 -1.66 -14.44 -8.59
C PHE A 47 -0.36 -14.33 -7.78
N TYR A 48 -0.37 -14.79 -6.53
CA TYR A 48 0.81 -14.70 -5.66
C TYR A 48 1.95 -15.59 -6.14
N ARG A 49 1.65 -16.76 -6.73
CA ARG A 49 2.66 -17.60 -7.36
C ARG A 49 3.38 -16.88 -8.50
N LEU A 50 2.63 -16.17 -9.36
CA LEU A 50 3.21 -15.35 -10.44
C LEU A 50 3.98 -14.15 -9.89
N ASN A 51 3.47 -13.48 -8.86
CA ASN A 51 4.15 -12.36 -8.21
C ASN A 51 5.51 -12.82 -7.64
N HIS A 52 5.52 -13.81 -6.75
CA HIS A 52 6.75 -14.27 -6.09
C HIS A 52 7.76 -14.84 -7.08
N ARG A 53 7.31 -15.51 -8.14
CA ARG A 53 8.20 -16.04 -9.18
C ARG A 53 8.92 -14.95 -9.98
N ASN A 54 8.22 -13.87 -10.33
CA ASN A 54 8.68 -12.92 -11.35
C ASN A 54 9.18 -11.58 -10.79
N GLN A 55 8.88 -11.25 -9.53
CA GLN A 55 9.46 -10.09 -8.83
C GLN A 55 10.92 -10.38 -8.45
N THR A 56 11.81 -10.25 -9.43
CA THR A 56 13.27 -10.34 -9.24
C THR A 56 13.89 -8.96 -9.06
N PHE A 57 15.10 -8.90 -8.52
CA PHE A 57 15.86 -7.67 -8.36
C PHE A 57 16.04 -6.94 -9.70
N ASP A 58 16.34 -7.67 -10.78
CA ASP A 58 16.50 -7.08 -12.11
C ASP A 58 15.18 -6.56 -12.68
N PHE A 59 14.09 -7.32 -12.51
CA PHE A 59 12.75 -6.89 -12.95
C PHE A 59 12.33 -5.58 -12.28
N VAL A 60 12.49 -5.49 -10.95
CA VAL A 60 12.12 -4.29 -10.19
C VAL A 60 12.92 -3.07 -10.67
N ARG A 61 14.24 -3.22 -10.85
CA ARG A 61 15.09 -2.13 -11.32
C ARG A 61 14.75 -1.68 -12.73
N GLU A 62 14.34 -2.61 -13.60
CA GLU A 62 13.87 -2.28 -14.95
C GLU A 62 12.57 -1.47 -14.88
N LYS A 63 11.61 -1.89 -14.05
CA LYS A 63 10.32 -1.18 -13.87
C LYS A 63 10.48 0.20 -13.24
N GLU A 64 11.31 0.33 -12.21
CA GLU A 64 11.63 1.64 -11.63
C GLU A 64 12.20 2.60 -12.66
N LYS A 65 13.04 2.10 -13.58
CA LYS A 65 13.59 2.91 -14.67
C LYS A 65 12.51 3.24 -15.70
N GLU A 66 11.70 2.25 -16.09
CA GLU A 66 10.61 2.41 -17.07
C GLU A 66 9.60 3.49 -16.67
N TYR A 67 9.26 3.57 -15.38
CA TYR A 67 8.26 4.51 -14.85
C TYR A 67 8.88 5.72 -14.16
N SER A 68 10.19 5.93 -14.26
CA SER A 68 10.87 7.09 -13.63
C SER A 68 10.54 8.44 -14.28
N THR A 69 10.11 8.43 -15.54
CA THR A 69 9.86 9.64 -16.35
C THR A 69 8.46 10.24 -16.15
N LEU A 70 7.50 9.45 -15.67
CA LEU A 70 6.10 9.84 -15.49
C LEU A 70 5.48 10.45 -16.76
N ASP A 71 5.80 9.90 -17.94
CA ASP A 71 5.43 10.45 -19.25
C ASP A 71 4.27 9.68 -19.92
N ARG A 72 3.54 8.85 -19.16
CA ARG A 72 2.44 8.03 -19.70
C ARG A 72 1.18 8.85 -19.88
N ARG A 73 0.87 9.74 -18.94
CA ARG A 73 -0.34 10.57 -18.98
C ARG A 73 -0.19 11.84 -18.15
N ARG A 74 -0.95 12.87 -18.53
CA ARG A 74 -1.11 14.09 -17.73
C ARG A 74 -2.57 14.27 -17.30
N MET A 75 -2.84 14.15 -16.01
CA MET A 75 -4.20 14.21 -15.45
C MET A 75 -4.20 14.66 -13.99
N GLY A 76 -5.33 15.17 -13.51
CA GLY A 76 -5.54 15.48 -12.09
C GLY A 76 -5.85 14.24 -11.26
N ILE A 77 -5.77 14.35 -9.92
CA ILE A 77 -6.05 13.24 -9.00
C ILE A 77 -7.46 12.67 -9.20
N TRP A 78 -8.48 13.51 -9.33
CA TRP A 78 -9.85 13.04 -9.56
C TRP A 78 -10.03 12.38 -10.93
N GLU A 79 -9.36 12.89 -11.98
CA GLU A 79 -9.34 12.24 -13.30
C GLU A 79 -8.66 10.86 -13.20
N ALA A 80 -7.62 10.71 -12.39
CA ALA A 80 -6.95 9.43 -12.14
C ALA A 80 -7.82 8.45 -11.36
N MET A 81 -8.61 8.93 -10.39
CA MET A 81 -9.63 8.12 -9.71
C MET A 81 -10.68 7.60 -10.70
N GLU A 82 -11.17 8.46 -11.59
CA GLU A 82 -12.13 8.10 -12.64
C GLU A 82 -11.53 7.08 -13.62
N PHE A 83 -10.25 7.24 -13.96
CA PHE A 83 -9.52 6.28 -14.80
C PHE A 83 -9.33 4.93 -14.10
N LEU A 84 -8.88 4.92 -12.85
CA LEU A 84 -8.70 3.69 -12.06
C LEU A 84 -10.01 2.91 -11.90
N ASN A 85 -11.16 3.59 -11.91
CA ASN A 85 -12.46 2.94 -11.81
C ASN A 85 -12.82 2.03 -13.01
N GLU A 86 -12.00 2.02 -14.07
CA GLU A 86 -12.07 1.03 -15.16
C GLU A 86 -11.44 -0.32 -14.78
N LEU A 87 -10.67 -0.40 -13.69
CA LEU A 87 -9.97 -1.60 -13.22
C LEU A 87 -10.85 -2.47 -12.29
N VAL A 88 -10.73 -3.79 -12.46
CA VAL A 88 -11.17 -4.80 -11.49
C VAL A 88 -9.91 -5.42 -10.86
N ASP A 89 -9.76 -5.32 -9.54
CA ASP A 89 -8.61 -5.86 -8.80
C ASP A 89 -8.85 -7.35 -8.48
N GLU A 90 -7.99 -8.23 -9.00
CA GLU A 90 -8.11 -9.68 -8.86
C GLU A 90 -7.37 -10.23 -7.62
N SER A 91 -6.59 -9.39 -6.93
CA SER A 91 -5.78 -9.80 -5.77
C SER A 91 -6.51 -9.70 -4.44
N ASP A 92 -7.50 -8.81 -4.32
CA ASP A 92 -8.26 -8.59 -3.10
C ASP A 92 -9.46 -9.56 -3.03
N PRO A 93 -9.46 -10.53 -2.08
CA PRO A 93 -10.57 -11.47 -1.93
C PRO A 93 -11.87 -10.81 -1.40
N ASP A 94 -11.81 -9.54 -0.99
CA ASP A 94 -12.85 -8.82 -0.26
C ASP A 94 -13.51 -7.65 -1.03
N THR A 95 -13.19 -7.40 -2.31
CA THR A 95 -13.75 -6.24 -3.05
C THR A 95 -15.06 -6.53 -3.77
N GLU A 96 -16.17 -6.05 -3.20
CA GLU A 96 -17.45 -5.86 -3.92
C GLU A 96 -17.65 -4.41 -4.41
N LEU A 97 -16.75 -3.50 -4.02
CA LEU A 97 -16.81 -2.06 -4.31
C LEU A 97 -16.06 -1.70 -5.59
N SER A 98 -16.48 -0.61 -6.24
CA SER A 98 -15.66 0.02 -7.27
C SER A 98 -14.40 0.65 -6.65
N GLN A 99 -13.35 0.86 -7.44
CA GLN A 99 -12.11 1.46 -6.96
C GLN A 99 -12.34 2.85 -6.34
N ILE A 100 -13.16 3.71 -6.98
CA ILE A 100 -13.53 5.01 -6.38
C ILE A 100 -14.21 4.85 -5.03
N GLN A 101 -15.10 3.85 -4.89
CA GLN A 101 -15.81 3.64 -3.65
C GLN A 101 -14.87 3.20 -2.53
N HIS A 102 -13.90 2.32 -2.83
CA HIS A 102 -12.83 1.95 -1.90
C HIS A 102 -12.05 3.18 -1.42
N LEU A 103 -11.53 3.97 -2.35
CA LEU A 103 -10.77 5.19 -2.03
C LEU A 103 -11.56 6.17 -1.16
N LEU A 104 -12.82 6.43 -1.52
CA LEU A 104 -13.69 7.35 -0.78
C LEU A 104 -14.03 6.83 0.61
N GLN A 105 -14.21 5.52 0.75
CA GLN A 105 -14.56 4.89 2.02
C GLN A 105 -13.38 4.95 3.00
N THR A 106 -12.18 4.58 2.54
CA THR A 106 -10.94 4.69 3.33
C THR A 106 -10.75 6.13 3.79
N SER A 107 -10.83 7.08 2.87
CA SER A 107 -10.67 8.51 3.18
C SER A 107 -11.77 9.08 4.09
N ALA A 108 -13.02 8.64 3.92
CA ALA A 108 -14.14 9.10 4.75
C ALA A 108 -14.04 8.57 6.19
N ALA A 109 -13.57 7.34 6.38
CA ALA A 109 -13.32 6.78 7.70
C ALA A 109 -12.22 7.58 8.44
N ILE A 110 -11.12 7.87 7.74
CA ILE A 110 -10.02 8.71 8.26
C ILE A 110 -10.54 10.11 8.66
N ARG A 111 -11.37 10.72 7.80
CA ARG A 111 -11.99 12.01 8.07
C ARG A 111 -12.92 11.96 9.28
N GLY A 112 -13.71 10.88 9.42
CA GLY A 112 -14.62 10.67 10.56
C GLY A 112 -13.89 10.68 11.90
N ASP A 113 -12.63 10.25 11.91
CA ASP A 113 -11.76 10.24 13.09
C ASP A 113 -11.00 11.56 13.34
N GLY A 114 -11.26 12.60 12.53
CA GLY A 114 -10.67 13.93 12.72
C GLY A 114 -9.17 13.97 12.45
N LYS A 115 -8.66 13.07 11.60
CA LYS A 115 -7.26 13.06 11.15
C LYS A 115 -6.94 14.30 10.31
N PRO A 116 -5.65 14.72 10.24
CA PRO A 116 -5.27 15.90 9.46
C PRO A 116 -5.52 15.70 7.96
N ASP A 117 -5.69 16.80 7.24
CA ASP A 117 -6.04 16.81 5.82
C ASP A 117 -5.11 15.96 4.94
N TRP A 118 -3.80 15.99 5.20
CA TRP A 118 -2.83 15.19 4.44
C TRP A 118 -3.03 13.68 4.63
N PHE A 119 -3.51 13.23 5.79
CA PHE A 119 -3.78 11.83 6.09
C PHE A 119 -5.07 11.40 5.39
N ILE A 120 -6.10 12.26 5.45
CA ILE A 120 -7.35 12.06 4.70
C ILE A 120 -7.04 11.91 3.20
N LEU A 121 -6.19 12.80 2.68
CA LEU A 121 -5.77 12.78 1.28
C LEU A 121 -4.95 11.53 0.93
N ALA A 122 -4.00 11.12 1.79
CA ALA A 122 -3.25 9.88 1.59
C ALA A 122 -4.19 8.67 1.47
N GLY A 123 -5.21 8.58 2.33
CA GLY A 123 -6.23 7.53 2.22
C GLY A 123 -7.08 7.62 0.95
N LEU A 124 -7.33 8.83 0.42
CA LEU A 124 -8.04 8.99 -0.84
C LEU A 124 -7.23 8.49 -2.04
N ILE A 125 -5.91 8.58 -1.99
CA ILE A 125 -5.07 8.35 -3.17
C ILE A 125 -4.21 7.10 -3.12
N HIS A 126 -4.04 6.44 -1.96
CA HIS A 126 -3.05 5.37 -1.74
C HIS A 126 -3.00 4.30 -2.85
N ASP A 127 -4.17 3.94 -3.40
CA ASP A 127 -4.31 2.90 -4.42
C ASP A 127 -4.25 3.43 -5.87
N LEU A 128 -4.06 4.73 -6.10
CA LEU A 128 -4.02 5.30 -7.45
C LEU A 128 -2.86 4.79 -8.30
N GLY A 129 -1.83 4.19 -7.69
CA GLY A 129 -0.77 3.53 -8.46
C GLY A 129 -1.25 2.29 -9.23
N LYS A 130 -2.44 1.74 -8.91
CA LYS A 130 -3.04 0.60 -9.60
C LYS A 130 -3.37 0.89 -11.08
N ILE A 131 -3.34 2.16 -11.50
CA ILE A 131 -3.48 2.54 -12.92
C ILE A 131 -2.41 1.90 -13.83
N LEU A 132 -1.29 1.41 -13.27
CA LEU A 132 -0.30 0.61 -14.02
C LEU A 132 -0.96 -0.57 -14.75
N CYS A 133 -1.99 -1.20 -14.15
CA CYS A 133 -2.77 -2.26 -14.81
C CYS A 133 -3.43 -1.75 -16.10
N LEU A 134 -3.91 -0.51 -16.10
CA LEU A 134 -4.53 0.14 -17.26
C LEU A 134 -3.51 0.59 -18.31
N TYR A 135 -2.23 0.68 -17.95
CA TYR A 135 -1.11 0.83 -18.88
C TYR A 135 -0.61 -0.51 -19.45
N GLY A 136 -1.25 -1.62 -19.07
CA GLY A 136 -0.98 -2.95 -19.61
C GLY A 136 -0.04 -3.80 -18.76
N GLU A 137 0.33 -3.34 -17.55
CA GLU A 137 1.05 -4.19 -16.61
C GLU A 137 0.16 -5.34 -16.12
N PRO A 138 0.72 -6.55 -15.96
CA PRO A 138 -0.03 -7.63 -15.33
C PRO A 138 -0.26 -7.32 -13.85
N GLN A 139 -1.40 -7.72 -13.30
CA GLN A 139 -1.76 -7.37 -11.91
C GLN A 139 -0.70 -7.82 -10.90
N TRP A 140 -0.04 -8.97 -11.11
CA TRP A 140 1.02 -9.46 -10.21
C TRP A 140 2.21 -8.49 -10.10
N ALA A 141 2.40 -7.60 -11.07
CA ALA A 141 3.44 -6.57 -11.08
C ALA A 141 2.93 -5.21 -10.56
N VAL A 142 1.70 -5.14 -10.03
CA VAL A 142 1.05 -3.88 -9.64
C VAL A 142 0.46 -3.95 -8.24
N VAL A 143 -0.35 -4.97 -7.93
CA VAL A 143 -1.09 -5.10 -6.67
C VAL A 143 -0.48 -6.18 -5.77
N GLY A 144 -1.05 -6.38 -4.59
CA GLY A 144 -0.63 -7.38 -3.61
C GLY A 144 0.43 -6.88 -2.62
N ASP A 145 0.70 -7.70 -1.61
CA ASP A 145 1.72 -7.43 -0.60
C ASP A 145 3.11 -7.23 -1.23
N THR A 146 3.87 -6.27 -0.71
CA THR A 146 5.23 -5.99 -1.16
C THR A 146 6.28 -6.62 -0.25
N PHE A 147 7.48 -6.84 -0.80
CA PHE A 147 8.63 -7.39 -0.07
C PHE A 147 9.97 -6.90 -0.67
N PRO A 148 11.05 -6.83 0.11
CA PRO A 148 12.39 -6.53 -0.40
C PRO A 148 12.84 -7.56 -1.45
N VAL A 149 13.38 -7.08 -2.57
CA VAL A 149 14.10 -7.89 -3.57
C VAL A 149 15.60 -7.67 -3.45
N GLY A 150 16.43 -8.55 -4.00
CA GLY A 150 17.89 -8.39 -3.92
C GLY A 150 18.50 -8.81 -2.57
N CYS A 151 17.71 -9.36 -1.66
CA CYS A 151 18.10 -10.05 -0.43
C CYS A 151 17.17 -11.25 -0.17
N ALA A 152 17.50 -12.06 0.84
CA ALA A 152 16.75 -13.30 1.09
C ALA A 152 15.29 -13.03 1.46
N PHE A 153 14.38 -13.78 0.85
CA PHE A 153 12.95 -13.72 1.14
C PHE A 153 12.65 -14.29 2.54
N SER A 154 11.86 -13.57 3.32
CA SER A 154 11.38 -14.00 4.64
C SER A 154 10.23 -15.01 4.51
N ASP A 155 10.23 -15.99 5.41
CA ASP A 155 9.13 -16.93 5.65
C ASP A 155 7.84 -16.28 6.21
N ARG A 156 7.87 -14.98 6.51
CA ARG A 156 6.70 -14.19 6.93
C ARG A 156 5.98 -13.48 5.77
N ILE A 157 6.50 -13.59 4.55
CA ILE A 157 5.75 -13.18 3.35
C ILE A 157 4.63 -14.19 3.14
N VAL A 158 3.47 -13.75 2.66
CA VAL A 158 2.37 -14.64 2.26
C VAL A 158 2.87 -15.68 1.24
N TYR A 159 2.42 -16.93 1.31
CA TYR A 159 2.86 -18.04 0.44
C TYR A 159 4.38 -18.08 0.14
N PRO A 160 5.23 -18.15 1.18
CA PRO A 160 6.68 -18.07 0.99
C PRO A 160 7.22 -19.26 0.18
N GLU A 161 6.50 -20.38 0.12
CA GLU A 161 6.86 -21.55 -0.68
C GLU A 161 6.92 -21.27 -2.19
N TYR A 162 6.24 -20.24 -2.69
CA TYR A 162 6.28 -19.89 -4.11
C TYR A 162 7.60 -19.24 -4.54
N PHE A 163 8.41 -18.74 -3.59
CA PHE A 163 9.74 -18.23 -3.90
C PHE A 163 10.72 -19.31 -4.38
N GLU A 164 10.42 -20.60 -4.22
CA GLU A 164 11.23 -21.68 -4.82
C GLU A 164 11.29 -21.57 -6.35
N GLU A 165 10.27 -20.98 -6.99
CA GLU A 165 10.28 -20.72 -8.44
C GLU A 165 11.02 -19.43 -8.83
N ASN A 166 11.39 -18.58 -7.88
CA ASN A 166 12.10 -17.32 -8.15
C ASN A 166 13.61 -17.58 -8.33
N PRO A 167 14.22 -17.14 -9.45
CA PRO A 167 15.65 -17.34 -9.68
C PRO A 167 16.56 -16.67 -8.63
N ASP A 168 16.11 -15.59 -7.98
CA ASP A 168 16.89 -14.87 -6.96
C ASP A 168 17.07 -15.69 -5.68
N THR A 169 16.18 -16.65 -5.41
CA THR A 169 16.25 -17.56 -4.26
C THR A 169 17.53 -18.39 -4.23
N HIS A 170 18.10 -18.68 -5.40
CA HIS A 170 19.35 -19.44 -5.53
C HIS A 170 20.53 -18.56 -5.97
N HIS A 171 20.34 -17.24 -6.10
CA HIS A 171 21.41 -16.34 -6.51
C HIS A 171 22.45 -16.19 -5.39
N PRO A 172 23.77 -16.30 -5.64
CA PRO A 172 24.80 -16.32 -4.60
C PRO A 172 24.84 -15.05 -3.74
N THR A 173 24.38 -13.93 -4.26
CA THR A 173 24.25 -12.67 -3.50
C THR A 173 22.87 -12.55 -2.86
N TYR A 174 21.80 -12.65 -3.66
CA TYR A 174 20.44 -12.28 -3.23
C TYR A 174 19.85 -13.31 -2.27
N SER A 175 20.30 -14.56 -2.30
CA SER A 175 19.89 -15.58 -1.32
C SER A 175 20.45 -15.35 0.09
N THR A 176 21.31 -14.34 0.30
CA THR A 176 21.86 -14.00 1.61
C THR A 176 20.98 -12.97 2.33
N ARG A 177 21.03 -12.98 3.68
CA ARG A 177 20.23 -12.08 4.53
C ARG A 177 20.25 -10.62 4.08
N LEU A 178 21.43 -10.07 3.81
CA LEU A 178 21.58 -8.67 3.42
C LEU A 178 21.58 -8.47 1.91
N GLY A 179 21.97 -9.50 1.15
CA GLY A 179 21.97 -9.41 -0.29
C GLY A 179 22.86 -8.28 -0.80
N VAL A 180 22.27 -7.31 -1.47
CA VAL A 180 22.95 -6.10 -1.98
C VAL A 180 22.95 -4.93 -1.00
N TYR A 181 22.34 -5.08 0.18
CA TYR A 181 22.14 -4.00 1.15
C TYR A 181 23.11 -4.03 2.31
N ASP A 182 23.23 -2.90 3.00
CA ASP A 182 23.89 -2.80 4.30
C ASP A 182 22.87 -2.97 5.44
N GLU A 183 23.34 -3.40 6.61
CA GLU A 183 22.53 -3.46 7.82
C GLU A 183 22.12 -2.04 8.27
N GLY A 184 20.82 -1.81 8.45
CA GLY A 184 20.26 -0.51 8.77
C GLY A 184 20.41 0.53 7.66
N ALA A 185 20.49 0.11 6.39
CA ALA A 185 20.67 1.01 5.25
C ALA A 185 19.58 2.09 5.13
N GLY A 186 18.37 1.77 5.56
CA GLY A 186 17.18 2.59 5.35
C GLY A 186 16.34 2.08 4.18
N LEU A 187 15.02 2.05 4.33
CA LEU A 187 14.11 1.56 3.29
C LEU A 187 14.07 2.46 2.04
N ASP A 188 14.56 3.70 2.13
CA ASP A 188 14.77 4.56 0.97
C ASP A 188 15.82 4.00 0.00
N ARG A 189 16.70 3.10 0.48
CA ARG A 189 17.75 2.42 -0.29
C ARG A 189 17.45 0.96 -0.59
N VAL A 190 16.32 0.46 -0.11
CA VAL A 190 15.89 -0.92 -0.35
C VAL A 190 14.92 -0.92 -1.53
N HIS A 191 15.12 -1.86 -2.45
CA HIS A 191 14.18 -2.09 -3.54
C HIS A 191 13.13 -3.06 -3.04
N LEU A 192 11.88 -2.62 -2.97
CA LEU A 192 10.74 -3.51 -2.76
C LEU A 192 10.24 -4.00 -4.12
N SER A 193 9.55 -5.14 -4.13
CA SER A 193 8.79 -5.65 -5.27
C SER A 193 7.99 -4.52 -5.93
N TRP A 194 8.07 -4.40 -7.25
CA TRP A 194 7.48 -3.29 -8.00
C TRP A 194 5.95 -3.35 -7.93
N GLY A 195 5.32 -2.19 -7.74
CA GLY A 195 3.87 -2.10 -7.67
C GLY A 195 3.35 -0.68 -7.47
N HIS A 196 2.06 -0.58 -7.14
CA HIS A 196 1.33 0.67 -6.98
C HIS A 196 1.91 1.58 -5.89
N ASP A 197 2.42 1.04 -4.77
CA ASP A 197 3.05 1.81 -3.69
C ASP A 197 4.21 2.70 -4.20
N GLU A 198 5.25 2.08 -4.77
CA GLU A 198 6.47 2.77 -5.22
C GLU A 198 6.19 3.70 -6.40
N TYR A 199 5.33 3.27 -7.33
CA TYR A 199 4.93 4.10 -8.46
C TYR A 199 4.16 5.35 -8.00
N LEU A 200 3.15 5.19 -7.14
CA LEU A 200 2.39 6.33 -6.65
C LEU A 200 3.26 7.26 -5.81
N TYR A 201 4.13 6.72 -4.94
CA TYR A 201 5.11 7.52 -4.22
C TYR A 201 5.90 8.43 -5.16
N ARG A 202 6.39 7.90 -6.29
CA ARG A 202 7.13 8.69 -7.29
C ARG A 202 6.28 9.78 -7.93
N VAL A 203 5.01 9.50 -8.22
CA VAL A 203 4.06 10.48 -8.77
C VAL A 203 3.81 11.63 -7.79
N VAL A 204 3.71 11.34 -6.49
CA VAL A 204 3.20 12.32 -5.50
C VAL A 204 4.25 12.93 -4.56
N ARG A 205 5.51 12.46 -4.61
CA ARG A 205 6.58 12.85 -3.66
C ARG A 205 6.86 14.34 -3.53
N ASP A 206 6.59 15.12 -4.58
CA ASP A 206 6.85 16.55 -4.58
C ASP A 206 5.67 17.39 -4.04
N TYR A 207 4.56 16.75 -3.65
CA TYR A 207 3.30 17.41 -3.27
C TYR A 207 2.84 17.13 -1.84
N LEU A 208 3.31 16.05 -1.22
CA LEU A 208 2.81 15.57 0.07
C LEU A 208 3.90 15.61 1.16
N PRO A 209 3.51 15.75 2.45
CA PRO A 209 4.45 15.62 3.55
C PRO A 209 4.99 14.18 3.68
N GLU A 210 6.15 14.03 4.30
CA GLU A 210 6.87 12.77 4.40
C GLU A 210 6.05 11.64 5.04
N GLU A 211 5.25 11.96 6.07
CA GLU A 211 4.40 10.99 6.75
C GLU A 211 3.35 10.37 5.80
N ALA A 212 2.76 11.19 4.93
CA ALA A 212 1.83 10.73 3.90
C ALA A 212 2.54 9.86 2.86
N LEU A 213 3.77 10.24 2.49
CA LEU A 213 4.58 9.49 1.53
C LEU A 213 5.00 8.13 2.07
N TYR A 214 5.36 8.03 3.35
CA TYR A 214 5.66 6.74 3.99
C TYR A 214 4.45 5.83 4.05
N MET A 215 3.26 6.38 4.37
CA MET A 215 2.01 5.61 4.30
C MET A 215 1.81 5.05 2.88
N ILE A 216 1.86 5.89 1.85
CA ILE A 216 1.65 5.47 0.47
C ILE A 216 2.68 4.45 0.01
N ARG A 217 3.96 4.68 0.30
CA ARG A 217 5.07 3.87 -0.22
C ARG A 217 5.19 2.49 0.42
N TYR A 218 4.64 2.29 1.61
CA TYR A 218 4.85 1.08 2.39
C TYR A 218 3.56 0.47 2.96
N HIS A 219 2.37 0.91 2.55
CA HIS A 219 1.11 0.35 3.06
C HIS A 219 0.86 -1.11 2.64
N SER A 220 1.46 -1.54 1.53
CA SER A 220 1.44 -2.95 1.11
C SER A 220 2.57 -3.78 1.71
N PHE A 221 3.50 -3.18 2.47
CA PHE A 221 4.66 -3.89 3.03
C PHE A 221 4.32 -4.63 4.34
N TYR A 222 3.34 -5.52 4.27
CA TYR A 222 2.85 -6.32 5.39
C TYR A 222 3.93 -7.09 6.16
N PRO A 223 4.92 -7.73 5.49
CA PRO A 223 6.03 -8.36 6.19
C PRO A 223 6.75 -7.39 7.14
N GLY A 224 6.90 -6.13 6.75
CA GLY A 224 7.50 -5.09 7.59
C GLY A 224 6.56 -4.60 8.69
N HIS A 225 5.44 -3.98 8.31
CA HIS A 225 4.63 -3.21 9.27
C HIS A 225 3.70 -4.07 10.14
N ARG A 226 3.38 -5.30 9.74
CA ARG A 226 2.52 -6.23 10.50
C ARG A 226 3.32 -7.38 11.11
N GLU A 227 4.16 -8.03 10.30
CA GLU A 227 4.85 -9.25 10.73
C GLU A 227 6.22 -8.99 11.37
N GLY A 228 6.74 -7.76 11.34
CA GLY A 228 8.03 -7.39 11.94
C GLY A 228 9.24 -8.08 11.29
N ALA A 229 9.12 -8.49 10.04
CA ALA A 229 10.24 -8.94 9.22
C ALA A 229 11.07 -7.73 8.75
N TYR A 230 12.30 -8.00 8.30
CA TYR A 230 13.19 -7.01 7.67
C TYR A 230 13.59 -5.79 8.52
N ASP A 231 13.40 -5.81 9.85
CA ASP A 231 13.85 -4.72 10.74
C ASP A 231 15.36 -4.42 10.58
N TYR A 232 16.17 -5.44 10.21
CA TYR A 232 17.59 -5.27 9.94
C TYR A 232 17.94 -4.42 8.70
N LEU A 233 16.98 -4.15 7.83
CA LEU A 233 17.13 -3.22 6.71
C LEU A 233 16.69 -1.79 7.08
N MET A 234 15.86 -1.65 8.12
CA MET A 234 15.28 -0.39 8.56
C MET A 234 16.29 0.41 9.41
N ASN A 235 16.32 1.73 9.19
CA ASN A 235 17.02 2.67 10.07
C ASN A 235 16.07 3.26 11.13
N ASP A 236 16.57 4.12 12.03
CA ASP A 236 15.75 4.70 13.11
C ASP A 236 14.59 5.55 12.57
N HIS A 237 14.78 6.22 11.43
CA HIS A 237 13.76 7.03 10.78
C HIS A 237 12.62 6.17 10.24
N ASP A 238 12.94 5.03 9.60
CA ASP A 238 11.91 4.08 9.15
C ASP A 238 11.09 3.55 10.31
N ARG A 239 11.73 3.22 11.44
CA ARG A 239 11.04 2.70 12.63
C ARG A 239 10.05 3.72 13.20
N GLU A 240 10.42 4.99 13.20
CA GLU A 240 9.53 6.10 13.57
C GLU A 240 8.38 6.24 12.57
N MET A 241 8.69 6.32 11.28
CA MET A 241 7.70 6.54 10.21
C MET A 241 6.71 5.38 10.04
N PHE A 242 7.12 4.15 10.38
CA PHE A 242 6.22 3.00 10.38
C PHE A 242 5.11 3.13 11.44
N GLY A 243 5.22 4.04 12.40
CA GLY A 243 4.10 4.47 13.23
C GLY A 243 2.91 4.98 12.39
N TRP A 244 3.19 5.75 11.33
CA TRP A 244 2.16 6.25 10.41
C TRP A 244 1.63 5.17 9.46
N VAL A 245 2.49 4.26 8.98
CA VAL A 245 2.07 3.13 8.14
C VAL A 245 1.12 2.20 8.90
N ARG A 246 1.50 1.80 10.12
CA ARG A 246 0.62 1.07 11.03
C ARG A 246 -0.64 1.87 11.35
N ALA A 247 -0.53 3.20 11.36
CA ALA A 247 -1.67 4.04 11.61
C ALA A 247 -2.71 4.05 10.48
N PHE A 248 -2.23 3.94 9.26
CA PHE A 248 -3.06 3.92 8.07
C PHE A 248 -3.76 2.58 7.87
N ASN A 249 -3.04 1.48 8.11
CA ASN A 249 -3.43 0.13 7.71
C ASN A 249 -4.85 -0.32 8.13
N PRO A 250 -5.37 0.01 9.34
CA PRO A 250 -6.74 -0.34 9.71
C PRO A 250 -7.82 0.32 8.86
N TYR A 251 -7.56 1.52 8.32
CA TYR A 251 -8.52 2.21 7.46
C TYR A 251 -8.59 1.57 6.08
N ASP A 252 -7.45 1.18 5.52
CA ASP A 252 -7.37 0.46 4.26
C ASP A 252 -8.07 -0.92 4.35
N LEU A 253 -7.76 -1.68 5.40
CA LEU A 253 -8.31 -3.03 5.58
C LEU A 253 -9.76 -3.09 6.03
N TYR A 254 -10.12 -2.32 7.07
CA TYR A 254 -11.35 -2.55 7.85
C TYR A 254 -12.42 -1.48 7.64
N SER A 255 -12.21 -0.50 6.78
CA SER A 255 -13.26 0.48 6.44
C SER A 255 -14.36 -0.09 5.55
N LYS A 256 -14.16 -1.33 5.03
CA LYS A 256 -15.10 -2.11 4.20
C LYS A 256 -16.50 -2.13 4.84
N SER A 257 -17.39 -1.29 4.32
CA SER A 257 -18.76 -1.04 4.80
C SER A 257 -19.78 -1.63 3.83
N ASP A 258 -20.86 -2.21 4.35
CA ASP A 258 -21.96 -2.76 3.54
C ASP A 258 -22.67 -1.68 2.71
N ARG A 259 -22.58 -0.40 3.11
CA ARG A 259 -23.12 0.72 2.34
C ARG A 259 -21.99 1.45 1.62
N PRO A 260 -21.95 1.39 0.27
CA PRO A 260 -20.98 2.14 -0.51
C PRO A 260 -21.15 3.65 -0.34
N PRO A 261 -20.05 4.43 -0.36
CA PRO A 261 -20.12 5.89 -0.31
C PRO A 261 -20.82 6.48 -1.55
N ASP A 262 -21.56 7.57 -1.35
CA ASP A 262 -22.12 8.36 -2.45
C ASP A 262 -21.03 9.26 -3.06
N VAL A 263 -20.60 8.90 -4.27
CA VAL A 263 -19.52 9.60 -4.98
C VAL A 263 -19.88 11.05 -5.27
N GLN A 264 -21.13 11.33 -5.65
CA GLN A 264 -21.54 12.69 -6.06
C GLN A 264 -21.68 13.61 -4.85
N GLU A 265 -22.17 13.08 -3.73
CA GLU A 265 -22.24 13.82 -2.46
C GLU A 265 -20.84 14.19 -1.94
N LEU A 266 -19.89 13.26 -2.04
CA LEU A 266 -18.54 13.44 -1.48
C LEU A 266 -17.59 14.22 -2.40
N LYS A 267 -17.82 14.20 -3.72
CA LYS A 267 -16.94 14.84 -4.72
C LYS A 267 -16.57 16.29 -4.39
N PRO A 268 -17.49 17.21 -4.00
CA PRO A 268 -17.14 18.60 -3.72
C PRO A 268 -16.09 18.76 -2.61
N TYR A 269 -16.19 17.97 -1.53
CA TYR A 269 -15.23 18.02 -0.43
C TYR A 269 -13.84 17.55 -0.88
N TYR A 270 -13.78 16.43 -1.60
CA TYR A 270 -12.51 15.86 -2.03
C TYR A 270 -11.85 16.66 -3.15
N MET A 271 -12.62 17.28 -4.04
CA MET A 271 -12.09 18.23 -5.02
C MET A 271 -11.41 19.43 -4.34
N ASP A 272 -12.01 19.98 -3.28
CA ASP A 272 -11.37 21.03 -2.46
C ASP A 272 -10.09 20.52 -1.78
N LEU A 273 -10.15 19.36 -1.13
CA LEU A 273 -8.98 18.75 -0.49
C LEU A 273 -7.83 18.53 -1.49
N ILE A 274 -8.11 17.96 -2.66
CA ILE A 274 -7.13 17.76 -3.73
C ILE A 274 -6.51 19.09 -4.15
N GLY A 275 -7.33 20.12 -4.38
CA GLY A 275 -6.88 21.44 -4.84
C GLY A 275 -6.00 22.20 -3.84
N ARG A 276 -5.95 21.76 -2.57
CA ARG A 276 -5.05 22.31 -1.55
C ARG A 276 -3.62 21.77 -1.63
N TYR A 277 -3.41 20.62 -2.28
CA TYR A 277 -2.11 19.93 -2.34
C TYR A 277 -1.56 19.78 -3.76
N PHE A 278 -2.44 19.57 -4.74
CA PHE A 278 -2.04 19.30 -6.12
C PHE A 278 -2.43 20.45 -7.06
N PRO A 279 -1.61 20.71 -8.11
CA PRO A 279 -2.08 21.49 -9.24
C PRO A 279 -3.19 20.74 -9.98
N GLU A 280 -3.87 21.42 -10.92
CA GLU A 280 -5.00 20.84 -11.68
C GLU A 280 -4.62 19.53 -12.40
N LYS A 281 -3.38 19.44 -12.92
CA LYS A 281 -2.85 18.24 -13.57
C LYS A 281 -1.40 18.01 -13.18
N ILE A 282 -1.06 16.74 -12.95
CA ILE A 282 0.31 16.25 -12.70
C ILE A 282 0.67 15.20 -13.76
N ASP A 283 1.95 14.83 -13.79
CA ASP A 283 2.51 13.84 -14.69
C ASP A 283 2.46 12.46 -14.02
N TRP A 284 2.00 11.45 -14.77
CA TRP A 284 1.80 10.05 -14.36
C TRP A 284 2.58 9.14 -15.32
#